data_AF-A0A8T3DR98-F1
#
_entry.id   AF-A0A8T3DR98-F1
#
_cell.length_a   1.000
_cell.length_b   1.000
_cell.length_c   1.000
_cell.angle_alpha   90.00
_cell.angle_beta   90.00
_cell.angle_gamma   90.00
#
_symmetry.space_group_name_H-M   'P 1'
#
loop_
_entity.id
_entity.type
_entity.pdbx_description
1 polymer ?
#
loop_
_entity_poly.entity_id
_entity_poly.type
_entity_poly.pdbx_seq_one_letter_code
_entity_poly.pdbx_strand_id
1 'polypeptide(L)'
;MHTHGILRGKSHISSSEDDAGTYFPSVKRDPGRYLQPCSDSVKAWLRSMKNAGKVLLLITSSHSDYCRLVCEHILGKDFEELFDVIITNALKPGFFSLVPQQRPFRTLVNDVEESEGLPSLDKPGWYSQGNWPHLHELLRSMTGKTEPKVVYFGDSMRSDMFPASSYGKWETVMIVEELEGEGVQGSEAAKSRDTRAEPLEKKGKFEDQGMKTPSAASEQWGSYFMDVQKSGEGGGDPKTHLVQSQHPHLQHHGHPQRGEHCRSPSGL
;
A
#
# COMPACT_ATOMS: atom_id res chain seq x y z
N MET A 1 1.99 -46.05 -24.67
CA MET A 1 3.25 -45.56 -24.07
C MET A 1 3.77 -44.44 -24.96
N HIS A 2 3.97 -43.24 -24.42
CA HIS A 2 4.87 -42.14 -24.84
C HIS A 2 4.33 -40.85 -24.21
N THR A 3 4.63 -40.67 -22.92
CA THR A 3 4.44 -39.42 -22.19
C THR A 3 5.60 -38.48 -22.56
N HIS A 4 5.30 -37.38 -23.24
CA HIS A 4 6.24 -36.27 -23.37
C HIS A 4 6.21 -35.45 -22.07
N GLY A 5 7.21 -35.65 -21.22
CA GLY A 5 7.45 -34.83 -20.05
C GLY A 5 7.93 -33.45 -20.47
N ILE A 6 7.10 -32.44 -20.27
CA ILE A 6 7.52 -31.04 -20.29
C ILE A 6 8.35 -30.82 -19.02
N LEU A 7 9.65 -30.60 -19.20
CA LEU A 7 10.55 -30.11 -18.17
C LEU A 7 10.05 -28.74 -17.72
N ARG A 8 9.28 -28.69 -16.62
CA ARG A 8 9.05 -27.46 -15.87
C ARG A 8 10.36 -27.11 -15.17
N GLY A 9 11.16 -26.28 -15.82
CA GLY A 9 12.24 -25.56 -15.16
C GLY A 9 11.64 -24.72 -14.02
N LYS A 10 12.03 -25.05 -12.79
CA LYS A 10 11.81 -24.19 -11.63
C LYS A 10 12.79 -23.04 -11.75
N SER A 11 12.38 -21.92 -12.33
CA SER A 11 13.07 -20.64 -12.15
C SER A 11 12.62 -20.07 -10.82
N HIS A 12 13.36 -20.38 -9.76
CA HIS A 12 13.36 -19.52 -8.57
C HIS A 12 14.00 -18.20 -9.01
N ILE A 13 13.25 -17.11 -9.04
CA ILE A 13 13.76 -15.80 -9.41
C ILE A 13 13.96 -15.06 -8.10
N SER A 14 15.18 -15.15 -7.56
CA SER A 14 15.70 -14.18 -6.61
C SER A 14 16.21 -12.98 -7.41
N SER A 15 16.03 -11.75 -6.91
CA SER A 15 16.63 -10.53 -7.50
C SER A 15 18.16 -10.46 -7.41
N SER A 16 18.78 -11.58 -7.08
CA SER A 16 20.23 -11.72 -6.92
C SER A 16 20.86 -12.72 -7.90
N GLU A 17 20.10 -13.63 -8.52
CA GLU A 17 20.71 -14.59 -9.47
C GLU A 17 20.96 -14.00 -10.87
N ASP A 18 20.18 -12.99 -11.25
CA ASP A 18 20.44 -12.22 -12.46
C ASP A 18 20.69 -10.77 -12.05
N ASP A 19 21.95 -10.39 -11.92
CA ASP A 19 22.43 -8.98 -11.94
C ASP A 19 22.17 -8.37 -13.34
N ALA A 20 21.00 -8.67 -13.91
CA ALA A 20 20.58 -8.36 -15.25
C ALA A 20 20.01 -6.95 -15.31
N GLY A 21 20.32 -6.27 -16.41
CA GLY A 21 20.01 -4.87 -16.59
C GLY A 21 21.03 -3.96 -15.91
N THR A 22 20.70 -2.68 -15.81
CA THR A 22 21.65 -1.65 -15.34
C THR A 22 21.22 -0.98 -14.04
N TYR A 23 19.92 -1.02 -13.72
CA TYR A 23 19.35 -0.29 -12.58
C TYR A 23 19.78 -0.88 -11.23
N PHE A 24 19.33 -2.11 -10.91
CA PHE A 24 19.63 -2.75 -9.62
C PHE A 24 21.14 -2.92 -9.38
N PRO A 25 21.96 -3.37 -10.35
CA PRO A 25 23.41 -3.45 -10.14
C PRO A 25 24.04 -2.09 -9.82
N SER A 26 23.57 -1.01 -10.45
CA SER A 26 24.11 0.33 -10.20
C SER A 26 23.75 0.84 -8.80
N VAL A 27 22.51 0.62 -8.35
CA VAL A 27 22.09 0.96 -6.98
C VAL A 27 22.88 0.12 -5.96
N LYS A 28 23.04 -1.19 -6.21
CA LYS A 28 23.82 -2.08 -5.33
C LYS A 28 25.27 -1.64 -5.19
N ARG A 29 25.90 -1.21 -6.29
CA ARG A 29 27.32 -0.78 -6.33
C ARG A 29 27.57 0.55 -5.64
N ASP A 30 26.66 1.51 -5.78
CA ASP A 30 26.81 2.86 -5.22
C ASP A 30 25.46 3.41 -4.72
N PRO A 31 24.94 2.89 -3.58
CA PRO A 31 23.61 3.26 -3.11
C PRO A 31 23.47 4.75 -2.80
N GLY A 32 24.54 5.38 -2.29
CA GLY A 32 24.53 6.80 -1.90
C GLY A 32 24.34 7.78 -3.06
N ARG A 33 24.54 7.33 -4.30
CA ARG A 33 24.23 8.11 -5.49
C ARG A 33 22.73 8.16 -5.82
N TYR A 34 21.96 7.17 -5.37
CA TYR A 34 20.55 6.98 -5.74
C TYR A 34 19.59 7.07 -4.55
N LEU A 35 20.07 6.78 -3.34
CA LEU A 35 19.25 6.70 -2.13
C LEU A 35 19.62 7.86 -1.21
N GLN A 36 18.62 8.68 -0.88
CA GLN A 36 18.78 9.74 0.10
C GLN A 36 18.57 9.17 1.52
N PRO A 37 19.55 9.32 2.44
CA PRO A 37 19.36 8.89 3.81
C PRO A 37 18.18 9.59 4.48
N CYS A 38 17.41 8.85 5.28
CA CYS A 38 16.33 9.46 6.06
C CYS A 38 16.91 10.42 7.09
N SER A 39 16.24 11.55 7.30
CA SER A 39 16.63 12.48 8.37
C SER A 39 16.53 11.82 9.76
N ASP A 40 17.37 12.26 10.70
CA ASP A 40 17.32 11.78 12.08
C ASP A 40 15.95 12.01 12.74
N SER A 41 15.24 13.05 12.31
CA SER A 41 13.88 13.33 12.80
C SER A 41 12.87 12.24 12.43
N VAL A 42 12.98 11.64 11.24
CA VAL A 42 12.11 10.53 10.81
C VAL A 42 12.45 9.27 11.60
N LYS A 43 13.74 8.98 11.78
CA LYS A 43 14.20 7.83 12.59
C LYS A 43 13.74 7.96 14.04
N ALA A 44 13.88 9.16 14.63
CA ALA A 44 13.43 9.45 15.98
C ALA A 44 11.90 9.31 16.11
N TRP A 45 11.14 9.76 15.11
CA TRP A 45 9.69 9.62 15.08
C TRP A 45 9.26 8.15 15.04
N LEU A 46 9.86 7.32 14.17
CA LEU A 46 9.58 5.87 14.13
C LEU A 46 9.87 5.22 15.49
N ARG A 47 11.02 5.52 16.10
CA ARG A 47 11.35 5.02 17.45
C ARG A 47 10.34 5.48 18.50
N SER A 48 9.93 6.74 18.46
CA SER A 48 8.91 7.27 19.37
C SER A 48 7.57 6.55 19.23
N MET A 49 7.15 6.23 18.00
CA MET A 49 5.92 5.48 17.75
C MET A 49 6.01 4.06 18.32
N LYS A 50 7.14 3.37 18.12
CA LYS A 50 7.37 2.05 18.70
C LYS A 50 7.37 2.08 20.23
N ASN A 51 8.06 3.05 20.82
CA ASN A 51 8.09 3.26 22.28
C ASN A 51 6.72 3.59 22.88
N ALA A 52 5.84 4.23 22.10
CA ALA A 52 4.45 4.50 22.47
C ALA A 52 3.53 3.26 22.30
N GLY A 53 4.09 2.08 22.04
CA GLY A 53 3.35 0.83 21.88
C GLY A 53 2.56 0.73 20.58
N LYS A 54 2.95 1.48 19.53
CA LYS A 54 2.38 1.32 18.19
C LYS A 54 3.07 0.16 17.48
N VAL A 55 2.29 -0.67 16.81
CA VAL A 55 2.82 -1.71 15.92
C VAL A 55 3.24 -1.07 14.60
N LEU A 56 4.51 -1.19 14.23
CA LEU A 56 5.06 -0.62 13.01
C LEU A 56 5.25 -1.70 11.94
N LEU A 57 4.82 -1.37 10.73
CA LEU A 57 4.81 -2.27 9.58
C LEU A 57 5.64 -1.68 8.44
N LEU A 58 6.40 -2.52 7.76
CA LEU A 58 7.02 -2.22 6.47
C LEU A 58 6.48 -3.20 5.42
N ILE A 59 5.83 -2.68 4.37
CA ILE A 59 5.23 -3.51 3.31
C ILE A 59 5.77 -3.07 1.95
N THR A 60 6.62 -3.89 1.35
CA THR A 60 7.27 -3.61 0.07
C THR A 60 7.05 -4.73 -0.95
N SER A 61 6.93 -4.35 -2.23
CA SER A 61 6.90 -5.31 -3.35
C SER A 61 8.30 -5.75 -3.78
N SER A 62 9.37 -5.17 -3.21
CA SER A 62 10.74 -5.61 -3.44
C SER A 62 11.05 -6.91 -2.70
N HIS A 63 11.99 -7.69 -3.22
CA HIS A 63 12.56 -8.84 -2.51
C HIS A 63 13.37 -8.40 -1.27
N SER A 64 13.63 -9.36 -0.38
CA SER A 64 14.19 -9.08 0.95
C SER A 64 15.63 -8.58 0.93
N ASP A 65 16.46 -9.08 0.03
CA ASP A 65 17.83 -8.63 -0.22
C ASP A 65 17.89 -7.14 -0.61
N TYR A 66 17.05 -6.71 -1.56
CA TYR A 66 17.00 -5.32 -1.99
C TYR A 66 16.37 -4.41 -0.92
N CYS A 67 15.32 -4.90 -0.25
CA CYS A 67 14.73 -4.20 0.90
C CYS A 67 15.77 -3.92 1.98
N ARG A 68 16.57 -4.93 2.33
CA ARG A 68 17.66 -4.83 3.29
C ARG A 68 18.69 -3.80 2.87
N LEU A 69 19.20 -3.90 1.64
CA LEU A 69 20.18 -2.95 1.12
C LEU A 69 19.68 -1.49 1.20
N VAL A 70 18.45 -1.25 0.76
CA VAL A 70 17.86 0.09 0.79
C VAL A 70 17.70 0.56 2.23
N CYS A 71 17.05 -0.23 3.09
CA CYS A 71 16.76 0.17 4.47
C CYS A 71 18.01 0.34 5.32
N GLU A 72 19.02 -0.52 5.17
CA GLU A 72 20.30 -0.36 5.86
C GLU A 72 20.98 0.96 5.47
N HIS A 73 20.87 1.35 4.20
CA HIS A 73 21.43 2.61 3.73
C HIS A 73 20.67 3.83 4.26
N ILE A 74 19.33 3.82 4.19
CA ILE A 74 18.52 5.01 4.50
C ILE A 74 18.15 5.15 5.98
N LEU A 75 17.92 4.05 6.68
CA LEU A 75 17.51 4.03 8.10
C LEU A 75 18.68 3.68 9.02
N GLY A 76 19.54 2.75 8.60
CA GLY A 76 20.67 2.25 9.39
C GLY A 76 20.66 0.73 9.52
N LYS A 77 21.77 0.14 9.98
CA LYS A 77 21.92 -1.32 10.10
C LYS A 77 20.93 -1.96 11.09
N ASP A 78 20.44 -1.17 12.05
CA ASP A 78 19.44 -1.53 13.06
C ASP A 78 18.00 -1.31 12.59
N PHE A 79 17.74 -1.07 11.29
CA PHE A 79 16.39 -0.71 10.82
C PHE A 79 15.32 -1.75 11.16
N GLU A 80 15.69 -3.03 11.23
CA GLU A 80 14.75 -4.10 11.60
C GLU A 80 14.14 -3.87 12.98
N GLU A 81 14.90 -3.26 13.90
CA GLU A 81 14.42 -2.91 15.23
C GLU A 81 13.37 -1.80 15.20
N LEU A 82 13.20 -1.08 14.09
CA LEU A 82 12.17 -0.04 13.93
C LEU A 82 10.80 -0.64 13.61
N PHE A 83 10.72 -1.85 13.06
CA PHE A 83 9.47 -2.45 12.62
C PHE A 83 9.16 -3.71 13.42
N ASP A 84 7.89 -4.02 13.61
CA ASP A 84 7.45 -5.27 14.24
C ASP A 84 7.14 -6.33 13.18
N VAL A 85 6.67 -5.90 12.01
CA VAL A 85 6.43 -6.80 10.86
C VAL A 85 7.01 -6.19 9.61
N ILE A 86 7.84 -6.97 8.91
CA ILE A 86 8.41 -6.61 7.60
C ILE A 86 7.87 -7.61 6.58
N ILE A 87 7.20 -7.11 5.55
CA ILE A 87 6.62 -7.91 4.47
C ILE A 87 7.28 -7.51 3.16
N THR A 88 8.06 -8.41 2.60
CA THR A 88 8.73 -8.26 1.30
C THR A 88 7.98 -9.03 0.22
N ASN A 89 8.26 -8.73 -1.05
CA ASN A 89 7.58 -9.32 -2.20
C ASN A 89 6.04 -9.33 -2.03
N ALA A 90 5.47 -8.26 -1.47
CA ALA A 90 4.04 -8.18 -1.17
C ALA A 90 3.17 -8.27 -2.44
N LEU A 91 3.75 -7.99 -3.61
CA LEU A 91 3.08 -8.08 -4.92
C LEU A 91 1.80 -7.24 -4.95
N LYS A 92 1.90 -5.99 -4.48
CA LYS A 92 0.81 -4.99 -4.48
C LYS A 92 0.37 -4.67 -5.92
N PRO A 93 -0.93 -4.42 -6.20
CA PRO A 93 -2.04 -4.34 -5.24
C PRO A 93 -2.54 -5.71 -4.76
N GLY A 94 -2.00 -6.82 -5.28
CA GLY A 94 -2.50 -8.17 -4.98
C GLY A 94 -2.39 -8.58 -3.50
N PHE A 95 -1.54 -7.94 -2.70
CA PHE A 95 -1.55 -8.07 -1.24
C PHE A 95 -2.94 -7.76 -0.64
N PHE A 96 -3.66 -6.82 -1.26
CA PHE A 96 -4.98 -6.39 -0.84
C PHE A 96 -6.11 -7.25 -1.42
N SER A 97 -5.78 -8.30 -2.18
CA SER A 97 -6.77 -9.19 -2.78
C SER A 97 -7.59 -9.95 -1.74
N LEU A 98 -8.84 -10.23 -2.09
CA LEU A 98 -9.77 -11.05 -1.32
C LEU A 98 -9.77 -12.49 -1.85
N VAL A 99 -10.47 -13.38 -1.14
CA VAL A 99 -10.69 -14.76 -1.57
C VAL A 99 -11.40 -14.78 -2.94
N PRO A 100 -11.03 -15.69 -3.86
CA PRO A 100 -10.02 -16.76 -3.75
C PRO A 100 -8.60 -16.39 -4.20
N GLN A 101 -8.30 -15.12 -4.49
CA GLN A 101 -6.99 -14.71 -5.04
C GLN A 101 -5.90 -14.47 -3.98
N GLN A 102 -6.15 -14.86 -2.73
CA GLN A 102 -5.19 -14.68 -1.63
C GLN A 102 -3.97 -15.57 -1.79
N ARG A 103 -2.80 -14.98 -1.53
CA ARG A 103 -1.54 -15.71 -1.43
C ARG A 103 -1.22 -15.99 0.03
N PRO A 104 -0.68 -17.17 0.37
CA PRO A 104 -0.21 -17.42 1.71
C PRO A 104 1.02 -16.55 2.01
N PHE A 105 1.24 -16.28 3.29
CA PHE A 105 2.53 -15.75 3.73
C PHE A 105 3.61 -16.82 3.60
N ARG A 106 4.86 -16.40 3.44
CA ARG A 106 6.03 -17.29 3.43
C ARG A 106 7.08 -16.77 4.41
N THR A 107 7.80 -17.67 5.02
CA THR A 107 9.04 -17.41 5.75
C THR A 107 10.22 -17.33 4.79
N LEU A 108 11.31 -16.71 5.25
CA LEU A 108 12.54 -16.56 4.50
C LEU A 108 13.70 -17.20 5.28
N VAL A 109 14.56 -17.93 4.58
CA VAL A 109 15.83 -18.43 5.11
C VAL A 109 16.93 -17.93 4.17
N ASN A 110 17.85 -17.10 4.67
CA ASN A 110 18.90 -16.46 3.88
C ASN A 110 18.35 -15.76 2.62
N ASP A 111 17.31 -14.93 2.78
CA ASP A 111 16.63 -14.20 1.69
C ASP A 111 15.94 -15.08 0.63
N VAL A 112 15.81 -16.38 0.86
CA VAL A 112 15.09 -17.31 -0.01
C VAL A 112 13.74 -17.68 0.61
N GLU A 113 12.66 -17.51 -0.15
CA GLU A 113 11.31 -17.89 0.26
C GLU A 113 11.21 -19.41 0.44
N GLU A 114 10.66 -19.85 1.57
CA GLU A 114 10.30 -21.25 1.75
C GLU A 114 9.16 -21.65 0.80
N SER A 115 9.20 -22.91 0.33
CA SER A 115 8.25 -23.42 -0.67
C SER A 115 6.84 -23.64 -0.11
N GLU A 116 6.71 -23.86 1.19
CA GLU A 116 5.42 -24.00 1.87
C GLU A 116 4.90 -22.64 2.32
N GLY A 117 3.60 -22.43 2.13
CA GLY A 117 2.92 -21.23 2.61
C GLY A 117 2.42 -21.41 4.04
N LEU A 118 2.50 -20.35 4.83
CA LEU A 118 1.95 -20.31 6.17
C LEU A 118 0.41 -20.28 6.13
N PRO A 119 -0.27 -21.11 6.94
CA PRO A 119 -1.73 -21.08 7.06
C PRO A 119 -2.22 -19.82 7.78
N SER A 120 -1.42 -19.27 8.70
CA SER A 120 -1.70 -18.08 9.48
C SER A 120 -0.41 -17.43 9.98
N LEU A 121 -0.52 -16.21 10.52
CA LEU A 121 0.56 -15.52 11.22
C LEU A 121 0.26 -15.49 12.71
N ASP A 122 1.22 -15.89 13.54
CA ASP A 122 1.07 -16.01 15.00
C ASP A 122 2.00 -15.07 15.80
N LYS A 123 3.01 -14.49 15.14
CA LYS A 123 4.03 -13.63 15.78
C LYS A 123 4.52 -12.53 14.85
N PRO A 124 5.11 -11.45 15.39
CA PRO A 124 5.87 -10.47 14.60
C PRO A 124 7.08 -11.11 13.92
N GLY A 125 7.56 -10.48 12.84
CA GLY A 125 8.74 -10.95 12.12
C GLY A 125 8.79 -10.54 10.66
N TRP A 126 9.72 -11.17 9.94
CA TRP A 126 9.92 -10.97 8.52
C TRP A 126 9.20 -12.05 7.71
N TYR A 127 8.35 -11.62 6.78
CA TYR A 127 7.59 -12.48 5.89
C TYR A 127 7.72 -12.05 4.43
N SER A 128 7.40 -12.97 3.53
CA SER A 128 7.25 -12.70 2.10
C SER A 128 5.82 -12.94 1.62
N GLN A 129 5.39 -12.20 0.60
CA GLN A 129 4.06 -12.29 -0.01
C GLN A 129 2.91 -12.03 1.00
N GLY A 130 1.95 -12.95 1.09
CA GLY A 130 0.81 -12.86 1.99
C GLY A 130 -0.36 -12.01 1.50
N ASN A 131 -1.21 -11.65 2.45
CA ASN A 131 -2.45 -10.93 2.22
C ASN A 131 -2.88 -10.11 3.45
N TRP A 132 -3.65 -9.04 3.21
CA TRP A 132 -4.08 -8.13 4.27
C TRP A 132 -4.99 -8.76 5.35
N PRO A 133 -5.90 -9.73 5.06
CA PRO A 133 -6.74 -10.30 6.12
C PRO A 133 -5.95 -11.14 7.14
N HIS A 134 -4.97 -11.92 6.69
CA HIS A 134 -4.08 -12.66 7.60
C HIS A 134 -3.19 -11.70 8.42
N LEU A 135 -2.70 -10.61 7.82
CA LEU A 135 -2.01 -9.56 8.56
C LEU A 135 -2.94 -8.91 9.61
N HIS A 136 -4.20 -8.64 9.25
CA HIS A 136 -5.17 -8.05 10.17
C HIS A 136 -5.41 -8.94 11.40
N GLU A 137 -5.44 -10.26 11.23
CA GLU A 137 -5.55 -11.20 12.36
C GLU A 137 -4.30 -11.16 13.27
N LEU A 138 -3.10 -11.10 12.69
CA LEU A 138 -1.87 -10.89 13.47
C LEU A 138 -1.95 -9.57 14.28
N LEU A 139 -2.40 -8.48 13.64
CA LEU A 139 -2.54 -7.18 14.31
C LEU A 139 -3.55 -7.22 15.46
N ARG A 140 -4.63 -7.98 15.34
CA ARG A 140 -5.59 -8.20 16.45
C ARG A 140 -4.90 -8.86 17.64
N SER A 141 -4.14 -9.92 17.39
CA SER A 141 -3.37 -10.62 18.41
C SER A 141 -2.34 -9.70 19.08
N MET A 142 -1.55 -8.98 18.29
CA MET A 142 -0.50 -8.09 18.81
C MET A 142 -1.03 -6.89 19.60
N THR A 143 -2.17 -6.33 19.19
CA THR A 143 -2.72 -5.12 19.82
C THR A 143 -3.76 -5.41 20.90
N GLY A 144 -4.26 -6.65 20.99
CA GLY A 144 -5.40 -7.01 21.84
C GLY A 144 -6.72 -6.34 21.46
N LYS A 145 -6.81 -5.76 20.26
CA LYS A 145 -8.00 -5.04 19.78
C LYS A 145 -8.77 -5.89 18.78
N THR A 146 -10.09 -5.90 18.89
CA THR A 146 -10.97 -6.56 17.91
C THR A 146 -10.92 -5.90 16.54
N GLU A 147 -10.70 -4.59 16.48
CA GLU A 147 -10.59 -3.83 15.24
C GLU A 147 -9.38 -2.88 15.32
N PRO A 148 -8.16 -3.38 15.05
CA PRO A 148 -6.98 -2.54 14.99
C PRO A 148 -7.10 -1.54 13.84
N LYS A 149 -6.96 -0.25 14.17
CA LYS A 149 -6.89 0.81 13.15
C LYS A 149 -5.48 0.88 12.58
N VAL A 150 -5.37 0.97 11.26
CA VAL A 150 -4.11 1.06 10.52
C VAL A 150 -4.07 2.38 9.77
N VAL A 151 -2.94 3.09 9.88
CA VAL A 151 -2.59 4.22 9.01
C VAL A 151 -1.48 3.75 8.07
N TYR A 152 -1.70 3.84 6.76
CA TYR A 152 -0.81 3.32 5.74
C TYR A 152 -0.25 4.45 4.87
N PHE A 153 1.07 4.53 4.83
CA PHE A 153 1.79 5.51 4.01
C PHE A 153 2.22 4.86 2.71
N GLY A 154 2.00 5.52 1.59
CA GLY A 154 2.42 5.03 0.27
C GLY A 154 2.42 6.12 -0.78
N ASP A 155 3.07 5.84 -1.89
CA ASP A 155 3.33 6.77 -3.00
C ASP A 155 2.44 6.47 -4.22
N SER A 156 1.96 5.23 -4.36
CA SER A 156 1.13 4.86 -5.50
C SER A 156 -0.36 4.92 -5.21
N MET A 157 -1.10 5.70 -6.01
CA MET A 157 -2.57 5.65 -5.97
C MET A 157 -3.12 4.24 -6.27
N ARG A 158 -2.48 3.52 -7.20
CA ARG A 158 -2.98 2.24 -7.72
C ARG A 158 -2.59 1.06 -6.86
N SER A 159 -1.33 0.95 -6.44
CA SER A 159 -0.85 -0.19 -5.65
C SER A 159 -1.05 -0.01 -4.15
N ASP A 160 -1.21 1.22 -3.68
CA ASP A 160 -1.21 1.55 -2.25
C ASP A 160 -2.53 2.18 -1.81
N MET A 161 -2.82 3.41 -2.23
CA MET A 161 -3.91 4.21 -1.65
C MET A 161 -5.29 3.58 -1.87
N PHE A 162 -5.67 3.38 -3.13
CA PHE A 162 -6.97 2.81 -3.47
C PHE A 162 -7.21 1.45 -2.81
N PRO A 163 -6.31 0.44 -2.92
CA PRO A 163 -6.57 -0.86 -2.36
C PRO A 163 -6.52 -0.89 -0.82
N ALA A 164 -5.63 -0.14 -0.17
CA ALA A 164 -5.55 -0.10 1.29
C ALA A 164 -6.84 0.50 1.90
N SER A 165 -7.35 1.59 1.32
CA SER A 165 -8.60 2.20 1.76
C SER A 165 -9.83 1.35 1.40
N SER A 166 -9.90 0.85 0.17
CA SER A 166 -11.09 0.16 -0.34
C SER A 166 -11.28 -1.23 0.27
N TYR A 167 -10.20 -2.01 0.36
CA TYR A 167 -10.25 -3.40 0.83
C TYR A 167 -9.86 -3.52 2.29
N GLY A 168 -8.72 -2.93 2.68
CA GLY A 168 -8.22 -2.99 4.06
C GLY A 168 -8.97 -2.10 5.05
N LYS A 169 -9.73 -1.10 4.56
CA LYS A 169 -10.36 -0.04 5.38
C LYS A 169 -9.33 0.71 6.23
N TRP A 170 -8.13 0.87 5.70
CA TRP A 170 -7.05 1.61 6.36
C TRP A 170 -7.17 3.10 6.07
N GLU A 171 -6.77 3.91 7.04
CA GLU A 171 -6.53 5.34 6.81
C GLU A 171 -5.27 5.46 5.97
N THR A 172 -5.29 6.25 4.89
CA THR A 172 -4.17 6.32 3.95
C THR A 172 -3.55 7.71 3.92
N VAL A 173 -2.23 7.76 3.90
CA VAL A 173 -1.45 8.99 3.70
C VAL A 173 -0.62 8.84 2.44
N MET A 174 -0.86 9.70 1.45
CA MET A 174 -0.12 9.69 0.19
C MET A 174 1.15 10.54 0.33
N ILE A 175 2.29 9.98 -0.06
CA ILE A 175 3.55 10.71 -0.20
C ILE A 175 3.69 11.15 -1.65
N VAL A 176 3.84 12.46 -1.88
CA VAL A 176 3.97 13.07 -3.20
C VAL A 176 5.19 13.98 -3.18
N GLU A 177 6.34 13.44 -3.60
CA GLU A 177 7.63 14.16 -3.60
C GLU A 177 7.61 15.34 -4.57
N GLU A 178 6.87 15.21 -5.68
CA GLU A 178 6.78 16.21 -6.73
C GLU A 178 6.26 17.57 -6.21
N LEU A 179 5.48 17.58 -5.12
CA LEU A 179 4.98 18.80 -4.50
C LEU A 179 6.10 19.66 -3.90
N GLU A 180 7.23 19.08 -3.50
CA GLU A 180 8.38 19.83 -2.98
C GLU A 180 9.01 20.72 -4.06
N GLY A 181 8.99 20.27 -5.32
CA GLY A 181 9.53 21.02 -6.47
C GLY A 181 8.73 22.26 -6.83
N GLU A 182 7.48 22.38 -6.37
CA GLU A 182 6.55 23.47 -6.73
C GLU A 182 6.58 24.64 -5.75
N GLY A 183 7.53 24.64 -4.81
CA GLY A 183 7.61 25.67 -3.79
C GLY A 183 6.46 25.63 -2.77
N VAL A 184 5.70 24.51 -2.72
CA VAL A 184 4.83 24.21 -1.58
C VAL A 184 5.74 24.15 -0.36
N GLN A 185 5.77 25.23 0.42
CA GLN A 185 6.58 25.26 1.61
C GLN A 185 6.14 24.11 2.50
N GLY A 186 7.05 23.18 2.77
CA GLY A 186 6.85 22.15 3.79
C GLY A 186 6.25 22.82 5.03
N SER A 187 5.18 22.22 5.56
CA SER A 187 4.35 22.84 6.60
C SER A 187 5.22 23.51 7.68
N GLU A 188 4.79 24.65 8.24
CA GLU A 188 5.56 25.36 9.27
C GLU A 188 5.92 24.48 10.49
N ALA A 189 5.23 23.37 10.70
CA ALA A 189 5.60 22.34 11.67
C ALA A 189 7.01 21.74 11.43
N ALA A 190 7.51 21.76 10.20
CA ALA A 190 8.88 21.39 9.86
C ALA A 190 9.90 22.51 10.13
N LYS A 191 9.45 23.76 10.26
CA LYS A 191 10.28 24.95 10.52
C LYS A 191 10.35 25.31 12.02
N SER A 192 9.34 24.98 12.82
CA SER A 192 9.37 25.13 14.28
C SER A 192 10.14 23.97 14.94
N ARG A 193 11.42 23.81 14.58
CA ARG A 193 12.28 22.69 15.04
C ARG A 193 13.04 22.97 16.34
N ASP A 194 12.62 23.98 17.10
CA ASP A 194 13.28 24.34 18.36
C ASP A 194 12.23 24.60 19.44
N THR A 195 11.51 23.56 19.86
CA THR A 195 11.01 23.40 21.23
C THR A 195 10.49 21.98 21.42
N ARG A 196 11.04 21.32 22.44
CA ARG A 196 10.61 20.04 23.00
C ARG A 196 9.18 20.18 23.56
N ALA A 197 8.17 20.06 22.72
CA ALA A 197 6.79 19.93 23.15
C ALA A 197 6.16 18.71 22.47
N GLU A 198 5.73 17.75 23.28
CA GLU A 198 4.92 16.63 22.81
C GLU A 198 3.64 17.15 22.15
N PRO A 199 3.10 16.46 21.12
CA PRO A 199 1.81 16.80 20.57
C PRO A 199 0.73 16.60 21.65
N LEU A 200 0.29 17.69 22.27
CA LEU A 200 -0.87 17.68 23.16
C LEU A 200 -2.07 17.13 22.39
N GLU A 201 -2.81 16.22 23.04
CA GLU A 201 -4.05 15.64 22.55
C GLU A 201 -5.07 16.73 22.21
N LYS A 202 -5.08 17.21 20.96
CA LYS A 202 -6.19 18.00 20.45
C LYS A 202 -7.35 17.05 20.19
N LYS A 203 -8.30 17.02 21.13
CA LYS A 203 -9.69 16.64 20.84
C LYS A 203 -10.22 17.61 19.79
N GLY A 204 -10.12 17.23 18.52
CA GLY A 204 -10.70 17.97 17.41
C GLY A 204 -12.22 17.94 17.52
N LYS A 205 -12.82 19.01 18.05
CA LYS A 205 -14.15 19.41 17.63
C LYS A 205 -14.02 19.83 16.16
N PHE A 206 -14.58 19.03 15.27
CA PHE A 206 -14.70 19.36 13.86
C PHE A 206 -15.82 20.41 13.75
N GLU A 207 -15.44 21.69 13.72
CA GLU A 207 -16.32 22.72 13.18
C GLU A 207 -16.13 22.75 11.66
N ASP A 208 -17.24 22.64 10.94
CA ASP A 208 -17.36 22.73 9.50
C ASP A 208 -17.02 24.17 9.03
N GLN A 209 -15.74 24.52 9.08
CA GLN A 209 -15.22 25.60 8.25
C GLN A 209 -14.86 24.97 6.92
N GLY A 210 -15.81 25.05 5.98
CA GLY A 210 -15.72 24.48 4.64
C GLY A 210 -14.29 24.53 4.09
N MET A 211 -13.74 23.34 3.86
CA MET A 211 -12.45 23.17 3.20
C MET A 211 -12.50 23.93 1.88
N LYS A 212 -11.74 25.02 1.78
CA LYS A 212 -11.40 25.58 0.47
C LYS A 212 -10.77 24.44 -0.32
N THR A 213 -11.30 24.21 -1.52
CA THR A 213 -10.93 23.15 -2.45
C THR A 213 -9.43 22.85 -2.40
N PRO A 214 -8.97 21.59 -2.24
CA PRO A 214 -7.57 21.25 -2.37
C PRO A 214 -7.22 21.25 -3.86
N SER A 215 -7.32 22.42 -4.50
CA SER A 215 -6.89 22.65 -5.87
C SER A 215 -5.63 23.50 -5.84
N ALA A 216 -4.56 22.97 -5.24
CA ALA A 216 -3.25 23.34 -5.71
C ALA A 216 -3.09 22.65 -7.07
N ALA A 217 -3.57 23.29 -8.13
CA ALA A 217 -3.22 22.89 -9.48
C ALA A 217 -1.76 23.28 -9.68
N SER A 218 -0.93 22.31 -10.05
CA SER A 218 0.43 22.58 -10.48
C SER A 218 0.40 23.49 -11.71
N GLU A 219 1.23 24.52 -11.73
CA GLU A 219 1.45 25.32 -12.94
C GLU A 219 2.17 24.50 -14.04
N GLN A 220 2.87 23.42 -13.67
CA GLN A 220 3.62 22.56 -14.58
C GLN A 220 2.83 21.32 -15.02
N TRP A 221 2.01 20.74 -14.14
CA TRP A 221 1.35 19.45 -14.33
C TRP A 221 -0.19 19.52 -14.35
N GLY A 222 -0.78 20.68 -14.05
CA GLY A 222 -2.21 20.82 -13.90
C GLY A 222 -2.73 20.25 -12.58
N SER A 223 -4.03 19.92 -12.50
CA SER A 223 -4.62 19.38 -11.29
C SER A 223 -4.19 17.92 -11.06
N TYR A 224 -3.48 17.64 -9.98
CA TYR A 224 -3.09 16.27 -9.59
C TYR A 224 -4.28 15.33 -9.33
N PHE A 225 -5.45 15.90 -9.02
CA PHE A 225 -6.61 15.13 -8.51
C PHE A 225 -7.85 15.24 -9.40
N MET A 226 -7.75 15.90 -10.56
CA MET A 226 -8.91 16.10 -11.45
C MET A 226 -8.51 15.93 -12.91
N ASP A 227 -9.24 15.09 -13.63
CA ASP A 227 -9.23 15.11 -15.08
C ASP A 227 -10.09 16.28 -15.59
N VAL A 228 -9.49 17.14 -16.42
CA VAL A 228 -10.26 18.11 -17.20
C VAL A 228 -10.81 17.38 -18.42
N GLN A 229 -12.04 16.86 -18.31
CA GLN A 229 -12.75 16.43 -19.51
C GLN A 229 -13.07 17.66 -20.36
N LYS A 230 -12.39 17.82 -21.49
CA LYS A 230 -12.86 18.71 -22.56
C LYS A 230 -14.15 18.12 -23.13
N SER A 231 -15.30 18.59 -22.65
CA SER A 231 -16.55 18.44 -23.38
C SER A 231 -16.38 19.14 -24.74
N GLY A 232 -16.60 18.39 -25.82
CA GLY A 232 -16.60 18.92 -27.17
C GLY A 232 -17.53 20.14 -27.30
N GLU A 233 -17.09 21.06 -28.15
CA GLU A 233 -17.72 22.31 -28.58
C GLU A 233 -19.18 22.53 -28.15
N GLY A 234 -19.35 23.37 -27.14
CA GLY A 234 -20.64 23.93 -26.72
C GLY A 234 -20.40 24.83 -25.52
N GLY A 235 -20.50 26.15 -25.74
CA GLY A 235 -20.20 27.17 -24.72
C GLY A 235 -20.98 26.94 -23.41
N GLY A 236 -20.25 26.53 -22.38
CA GLY A 236 -20.71 26.40 -21.01
C GLY A 236 -19.52 26.14 -20.11
N ASP A 237 -19.48 26.77 -18.94
CA ASP A 237 -18.37 26.67 -17.99
C ASP A 237 -18.01 25.19 -17.69
N PRO A 238 -16.70 24.86 -17.60
CA PRO A 238 -16.27 23.50 -17.34
C PRO A 238 -16.78 23.04 -15.97
N LYS A 239 -17.61 21.99 -15.97
CA LYS A 239 -18.08 21.35 -14.74
C LYS A 239 -16.94 20.54 -14.14
N THR A 240 -16.34 21.07 -13.06
CA THR A 240 -15.41 20.34 -12.20
C THR A 240 -16.17 19.26 -11.43
N HIS A 241 -15.89 17.99 -11.70
CA HIS A 241 -16.39 16.87 -10.92
C HIS A 241 -15.28 16.34 -10.02
N LEU A 242 -15.46 16.48 -8.70
CA LEU A 242 -14.67 15.75 -7.71
C LEU A 242 -14.88 14.26 -7.96
N VAL A 243 -13.80 13.49 -8.14
CA VAL A 243 -13.87 12.02 -8.13
C VAL A 243 -14.21 11.58 -6.71
N GLN A 244 -15.49 11.63 -6.38
CA GLN A 244 -16.02 10.96 -5.20
C GLN A 244 -16.11 9.47 -5.56
N SER A 245 -15.41 8.65 -4.79
CA SER A 245 -15.70 7.22 -4.68
C SER A 245 -17.16 7.06 -4.25
N GLN A 246 -18.07 6.93 -5.21
CA GLN A 246 -19.45 6.56 -4.89
C GLN A 246 -19.47 5.07 -4.54
N HIS A 247 -19.78 4.78 -3.28
CA HIS A 247 -20.22 3.45 -2.87
C HIS A 247 -21.54 3.12 -3.58
N PRO A 248 -21.65 2.03 -4.36
CA PRO A 248 -22.96 1.58 -4.81
C PRO A 248 -23.70 0.96 -3.62
N HIS A 249 -24.72 1.66 -3.15
CA HIS A 249 -25.79 1.09 -2.34
C HIS A 249 -26.51 0.03 -3.19
N LEU A 250 -26.43 -1.25 -2.80
CA LEU A 250 -27.34 -2.26 -3.33
C LEU A 250 -28.75 -1.95 -2.82
N GLN A 251 -29.60 -1.42 -3.69
CA GLN A 251 -31.05 -1.45 -3.49
C GLN A 251 -31.61 -2.71 -4.16
N HIS A 252 -32.24 -3.56 -3.36
CA HIS A 252 -33.08 -4.65 -3.82
C HIS A 252 -34.29 -4.08 -4.58
N HIS A 253 -34.39 -4.37 -5.88
CA HIS A 253 -35.63 -4.22 -6.62
C HIS A 253 -36.09 -5.57 -7.17
N GLY A 254 -37.38 -5.85 -6.93
CA GLY A 254 -38.03 -7.13 -7.11
C GLY A 254 -38.10 -7.63 -8.55
N HIS A 255 -38.13 -8.94 -8.66
CA HIS A 255 -38.39 -9.71 -9.87
C HIS A 255 -39.84 -9.52 -10.35
N PRO A 256 -40.07 -9.22 -11.64
CA PRO A 256 -41.33 -9.57 -12.29
C PRO A 256 -41.23 -10.99 -12.87
N GLN A 257 -42.30 -11.76 -12.64
CA GLN A 257 -42.53 -13.08 -13.20
C GLN A 257 -42.49 -13.05 -14.74
N ARG A 258 -41.86 -14.07 -15.36
CA ARG A 258 -42.13 -14.45 -16.75
C ARG A 258 -42.37 -15.95 -16.82
N GLY A 259 -43.50 -16.27 -17.43
CA GLY A 259 -44.18 -17.55 -17.36
C GLY A 259 -43.50 -18.70 -18.11
N GLU A 260 -43.85 -19.88 -17.62
CA GLU A 260 -43.62 -21.19 -18.18
C GLU A 260 -44.30 -21.33 -19.55
N HIS A 261 -43.58 -21.92 -20.50
CA HIS A 261 -44.17 -22.61 -21.65
C HIS A 261 -43.39 -23.90 -21.89
N CYS A 262 -43.72 -24.92 -21.10
CA CYS A 262 -43.42 -26.32 -21.41
C CYS A 262 -44.42 -26.79 -22.47
N ARG A 263 -43.93 -27.17 -23.65
CA ARG A 263 -44.71 -27.94 -24.62
C ARG A 263 -44.61 -29.43 -24.26
N SER A 264 -45.75 -30.03 -23.95
CA SER A 264 -45.95 -31.47 -23.79
C SER A 264 -46.21 -32.17 -25.14
N PRO A 265 -46.05 -33.50 -25.24
CA PRO A 265 -46.06 -34.26 -26.49
C PRO A 265 -47.42 -34.91 -26.82
N SER A 266 -47.63 -35.15 -28.12
CA SER A 266 -48.61 -36.07 -28.71
C SER A 266 -48.04 -36.41 -30.09
N GLY A 267 -47.74 -37.62 -30.53
CA GLY A 267 -48.27 -38.95 -30.22
C GLY A 267 -48.65 -39.56 -31.58
N LEU A 268 -47.88 -40.55 -32.05
CA LEU A 268 -48.21 -41.68 -32.94
C LEU A 268 -46.93 -42.44 -33.27
#